data_AF-A0AAW9K9X8-F1
#
_entry.id   AF-A0AAW9K9X8-F1
#
_cell.length_a   1.000
_cell.length_b   1.000
_cell.length_c   1.000
_cell.angle_alpha   90.00
_cell.angle_beta   90.00
_cell.angle_gamma   90.00
#
_symmetry.space_group_name_H-M   'P 1'
#
loop_
_entity.id
_entity.type
_entity.pdbx_description
1 polymer ?
#
loop_
_entity_poly.entity_id
_entity_poly.type
_entity_poly.pdbx_seq_one_letter_code
_entity_poly.pdbx_strand_id
1 'polypeptide(L)'
;PGTHAAYQAPLARGIKTALYTEVIAAGKLDEPEIANAVIGNEEADLVAIGRAMFRNPYWSLQAAVKLNKETEIPKQYLLGFPRIMQSK
;
A
#
# COMPACT_ATOMS: atom_id res chain seq x y z
N PRO A 1 22.18 -1.80 -1.71
CA PRO A 1 20.74 -1.96 -2.06
C PRO A 1 20.39 -1.06 -3.25
N GLY A 2 19.70 -1.60 -4.27
CA GLY A 2 19.29 -0.81 -5.44
C GLY A 2 18.29 0.29 -5.09
N THR A 3 18.19 1.33 -5.92
CA THR A 3 17.25 2.45 -5.74
C THR A 3 15.93 2.24 -6.49
N HIS A 4 15.61 1.00 -6.88
CA HIS A 4 14.39 0.64 -7.59
C HIS A 4 13.19 0.53 -6.64
N ALA A 5 11.99 0.41 -7.21
CA ALA A 5 10.77 0.25 -6.42
C ALA A 5 10.81 -1.06 -5.60
N ALA A 6 10.16 -1.06 -4.42
CA ALA A 6 10.07 -2.21 -3.52
C ALA A 6 11.41 -2.90 -3.18
N TYR A 7 12.53 -2.17 -3.17
CA TYR A 7 13.86 -2.76 -3.04
C TYR A 7 14.12 -3.49 -1.71
N GLN A 8 13.29 -3.29 -0.68
CA GLN A 8 13.39 -4.02 0.59
C GLN A 8 12.37 -5.17 0.71
N ALA A 9 11.45 -5.35 -0.25
CA ALA A 9 10.46 -6.43 -0.21
C ALA A 9 11.10 -7.84 -0.17
N PRO A 10 12.20 -8.12 -0.91
CA PRO A 10 12.88 -9.41 -0.79
C PRO A 10 13.46 -9.68 0.60
N LEU A 11 13.88 -8.62 1.32
CA LEU A 11 14.37 -8.73 2.69
C LEU A 11 13.21 -9.02 3.66
N ALA A 12 12.09 -8.31 3.50
CA ALA A 12 10.88 -8.54 4.28
C ALA A 12 10.38 -9.99 4.12
N ARG A 13 10.35 -10.49 2.88
CA ARG A 13 10.00 -11.88 2.57
C ARG A 13 10.93 -12.86 3.27
N GLY A 14 12.25 -12.61 3.21
CA GLY A 14 13.24 -13.46 3.88
C GLY A 14 12.97 -13.59 5.38
N ILE A 15 12.67 -12.47 6.06
CA ILE A 15 12.32 -12.45 7.48
C ILE A 15 11.03 -13.23 7.73
N LYS A 16 9.97 -12.95 6.96
CA LYS A 16 8.67 -13.62 7.07
C LYS A 16 8.82 -15.14 6.95
N THR A 17 9.57 -15.62 5.96
CA THR A 17 9.79 -17.05 5.73
C THR A 17 10.66 -17.72 6.79
N ALA A 18 11.63 -16.98 7.35
CA ALA A 18 12.57 -17.54 8.32
C ALA A 18 11.99 -17.60 9.73
N LEU A 19 11.15 -16.62 10.10
CA LEU A 19 10.63 -16.45 11.45
C LEU A 19 9.14 -16.76 11.60
N TYR A 20 8.42 -17.01 10.51
CA TYR A 20 6.98 -17.30 10.50
C TYR A 20 6.17 -16.25 11.28
N THR A 21 6.52 -14.98 11.12
CA THR A 21 5.88 -13.84 11.78
C THR A 21 5.45 -12.81 10.74
N GLU A 22 4.48 -11.99 11.11
CA GLU A 22 3.95 -10.91 10.28
C GLU A 22 5.01 -9.83 10.06
N VAL A 23 5.20 -9.43 8.80
CA VAL A 23 6.22 -8.43 8.42
C VAL A 23 5.59 -7.26 7.67
N ILE A 24 6.08 -6.07 7.99
CA ILE A 24 5.77 -4.83 7.27
C ILE A 24 6.94 -4.49 6.34
N ALA A 25 6.71 -4.47 5.03
CA ALA A 25 7.72 -4.03 4.07
C ALA A 25 7.72 -2.50 3.92
N ALA A 26 8.91 -1.91 3.83
CA ALA A 26 9.11 -0.50 3.52
C ALA A 26 9.99 -0.34 2.26
N GLY A 27 10.17 0.89 1.80
CA GLY A 27 11.18 1.22 0.78
C GLY A 27 10.63 1.38 -0.64
N LYS A 28 10.39 2.64 -1.02
CA LYS A 28 9.97 3.07 -2.37
C LYS A 28 8.76 2.28 -2.88
N LEU A 29 7.70 2.30 -2.08
CA LEU A 29 6.37 1.70 -2.34
C LEU A 29 5.35 2.78 -2.70
N ASP A 30 5.80 3.85 -3.35
CA ASP A 30 5.02 5.07 -3.57
C ASP A 30 3.84 4.85 -4.55
N GLU A 31 3.95 3.88 -5.46
CA GLU A 31 2.89 3.53 -6.41
C GLU A 31 1.96 2.44 -5.83
N PRO A 32 0.63 2.65 -5.84
CA PRO A 32 -0.34 1.70 -5.31
C PRO A 32 -0.22 0.28 -5.88
N GLU A 33 0.05 0.13 -7.18
CA GLU A 33 0.19 -1.18 -7.84
C GLU A 33 1.37 -1.97 -7.30
N ILE A 34 2.49 -1.27 -7.03
CA ILE A 34 3.70 -1.88 -6.50
C ILE A 34 3.45 -2.31 -5.04
N ALA A 35 2.86 -1.42 -4.24
CA ALA A 35 2.48 -1.73 -2.87
C ALA A 35 1.51 -2.93 -2.79
N ASN A 36 0.50 -2.96 -3.66
CA ASN A 36 -0.45 -4.07 -3.75
C ASN A 36 0.20 -5.37 -4.24
N ALA A 37 1.17 -5.30 -5.16
CA ALA A 37 1.89 -6.47 -5.63
C ALA A 37 2.74 -7.12 -4.52
N VAL A 38 3.38 -6.32 -3.64
CA VAL A 38 4.14 -6.85 -2.49
C VAL A 38 3.24 -7.69 -1.58
N ILE A 39 2.02 -7.23 -1.31
CA ILE A 39 1.03 -7.99 -0.53
C ILE A 39 0.52 -9.20 -1.31
N GLY A 40 0.12 -9.01 -2.57
CA GLY A 40 -0.45 -10.07 -3.41
C GLY A 40 0.52 -11.20 -3.74
N ASN A 41 1.82 -10.93 -3.73
CA ASN A 41 2.89 -11.92 -3.89
C ASN A 41 3.35 -12.54 -2.56
N GLU A 42 2.66 -12.22 -1.46
CA GLU A 42 2.95 -12.69 -0.10
C GLU A 42 4.37 -12.33 0.40
N GLU A 43 4.98 -11.28 -0.15
CA GLU A 43 6.32 -10.83 0.25
C GLU A 43 6.30 -10.12 1.61
N ALA A 44 5.14 -9.56 1.99
CA ALA A 44 4.88 -8.98 3.30
C ALA A 44 3.38 -9.04 3.63
N ASP A 45 3.05 -8.87 4.91
CA ASP A 45 1.67 -8.81 5.41
C ASP A 45 1.11 -7.39 5.34
N LEU A 46 1.98 -6.40 5.49
CA LEU A 46 1.66 -4.98 5.38
C LEU A 46 2.76 -4.23 4.62
N VAL A 47 2.42 -3.03 4.17
CA VAL A 47 3.34 -2.09 3.52
C VAL A 47 3.35 -0.76 4.26
N ALA A 48 4.54 -0.22 4.51
CA ALA A 48 4.73 1.09 5.10
C ALA A 48 4.99 2.14 4.01
N ILE A 49 4.07 3.10 3.89
CA ILE A 49 4.16 4.18 2.90
C ILE A 49 4.72 5.43 3.57
N GLY A 50 5.92 5.84 3.17
CA GLY A 50 6.61 7.00 3.72
C GLY A 50 6.38 8.28 2.90
N ARG A 51 7.34 8.64 2.05
CA ARG A 51 7.36 9.92 1.30
C ARG A 51 6.10 10.18 0.45
N ALA A 52 5.42 9.15 -0.03
CA ALA A 52 4.18 9.33 -0.78
C ALA A 52 3.05 9.92 0.09
N MET A 53 2.95 9.52 1.37
CA MET A 53 2.00 10.10 2.33
C MET A 53 2.32 11.57 2.62
N PHE A 54 3.60 11.96 2.66
CA PHE A 54 3.97 13.38 2.85
C PHE A 54 3.62 14.25 1.64
N ARG A 55 3.74 13.72 0.42
CA ARG A 55 3.32 14.44 -0.80
C ARG A 55 1.81 14.50 -0.93
N ASN A 56 1.12 13.46 -0.49
CA ASN A 56 -0.33 13.37 -0.55
C ASN A 56 -0.88 12.64 0.69
N PRO A 57 -1.49 13.34 1.65
CA PRO A 57 -2.06 12.71 2.84
C PRO A 57 -3.28 11.82 2.54
N TYR A 58 -3.92 11.98 1.37
CA TYR A 58 -5.00 11.12 0.88
C TYR A 58 -4.51 9.98 -0.01
N TRP A 59 -3.22 9.64 0.05
CA TRP A 59 -2.64 8.58 -0.78
C TRP A 59 -3.40 7.26 -0.65
N SER A 60 -3.85 6.87 0.55
CA SER A 60 -4.62 5.64 0.77
C SER A 60 -5.96 5.64 0.03
N LEU A 61 -6.68 6.77 0.07
CA LEU A 61 -7.95 6.93 -0.66
C LEU A 61 -7.70 6.87 -2.17
N GLN A 62 -6.66 7.55 -2.66
CA GLN A 62 -6.31 7.49 -4.08
C GLN A 62 -5.81 6.12 -4.52
N ALA A 63 -5.09 5.40 -3.67
CA ALA A 63 -4.65 4.03 -3.91
C ALA A 63 -5.87 3.11 -4.09
N ALA A 64 -6.87 3.25 -3.22
CA ALA A 64 -8.11 2.50 -3.36
C ALA A 64 -8.85 2.84 -4.67
N VAL A 65 -8.86 4.11 -5.11
CA VAL A 65 -9.42 4.49 -6.44
C VAL A 65 -8.66 3.77 -7.55
N LYS A 66 -7.32 3.86 -7.53
CA LYS A 66 -6.44 3.36 -8.59
C LYS A 66 -6.50 1.82 -8.70
N LEU A 67 -6.64 1.15 -7.56
CA LEU A 67 -6.72 -0.32 -7.47
C LEU A 67 -8.15 -0.86 -7.55
N ASN A 68 -9.15 0.01 -7.74
CA ASN A 68 -10.57 -0.33 -7.72
C ASN A 68 -10.97 -1.16 -6.48
N LYS A 69 -10.57 -0.67 -5.30
CA LYS A 69 -10.86 -1.27 -3.99
C LYS A 69 -11.87 -0.43 -3.22
N GLU A 70 -12.75 -1.09 -2.49
CA GLU A 70 -13.66 -0.43 -1.57
C GLU A 70 -12.88 0.15 -0.38
N THR A 71 -13.30 1.32 0.10
CA THR A 71 -12.75 1.97 1.28
C THR A 71 -13.76 2.93 1.90
N GLU A 72 -13.64 3.16 3.20
CA GLU A 72 -14.47 4.15 3.88
C GLU A 72 -13.93 5.56 3.63
N ILE A 73 -14.75 6.39 2.99
CA ILE A 73 -14.43 7.80 2.77
C ILE A 73 -15.17 8.63 3.83
N PRO A 74 -14.48 9.52 4.57
CA PRO A 74 -15.14 10.42 5.51
C PRO A 74 -16.31 11.18 4.86
N LYS A 75 -17.45 11.28 5.53
CA LYS A 75 -18.70 11.84 4.98
C LYS A 75 -18.52 13.21 4.29
N GLN A 76 -17.61 14.04 4.80
CA GLN A 76 -17.31 15.37 4.30
C GLN A 76 -16.64 15.36 2.91
N TYR A 77 -16.02 14.24 2.52
CA TYR A 77 -15.22 14.12 1.29
C TYR A 77 -15.90 13.27 0.21
N LEU A 78 -17.11 12.77 0.45
CA LEU A 78 -17.82 11.88 -0.48
C LEU A 78 -18.01 12.47 -1.88
N LEU A 79 -18.16 13.79 -2.01
CA LEU A 79 -18.33 14.47 -3.30
C LEU A 79 -17.01 14.65 -4.06
N GLY A 80 -15.87 14.58 -3.37
CA GLY A 80 -14.54 14.74 -3.97
C GLY A 80 -13.93 13.44 -4.50
N PHE A 81 -14.52 12.29 -4.17
CA PHE A 81 -14.02 10.97 -4.56
C PHE A 81 -15.08 10.16 -5.32
N PRO A 82 -14.69 9.25 -6.24
CA PRO A 82 -15.62 8.41 -6.97
C PRO A 82 -16.51 7.54 -6.05
N ARG A 83 -17.81 7.44 -6.37
CA ARG A 83 -18.79 6.67 -5.57
C ARG A 83 -18.61 5.15 -5.64
N ILE A 84 -17.82 4.65 -6.58
CA ILE A 84 -17.58 3.21 -6.81
C ILE A 84 -16.84 2.50 -5.67
N MET A 85 -16.57 3.20 -4.56
CA MET A 85 -15.68 2.75 -3.50
C MET A 85 -16.33 2.70 -2.13
N GLN A 86 -17.59 3.09 -1.99
CA GLN A 86 -18.26 3.03 -0.69
C GLN A 86 -18.63 1.58 -0.40
N SER A 87 -18.03 1.00 0.63
CA SER A 87 -18.55 -0.23 1.22
C SER A 87 -19.97 0.05 1.73
N LYS A 88 -20.88 -0.91 1.53
CA LYS A 88 -22.29 -0.79 1.93
C LYS A 88 -22.46 -0.71 3.44
#